data_AF-A0A5C7NAB9-F1
#
_entry.id   AF-A0A5C7NAB9-F1
#
_cell.length_a   1.000
_cell.length_b   1.000
_cell.length_c   1.000
_cell.angle_alpha   90.00
_cell.angle_beta   90.00
_cell.angle_gamma   90.00
#
_symmetry.space_group_name_H-M   'P 1'
#
loop_
_entity.id
_entity.type
_entity.pdbx_description
1 polymer ?
#
loop_
_entity_poly.entity_id
_entity_poly.type
_entity_poly.pdbx_seq_one_letter_code
_entity_poly.pdbx_strand_id
1 'polypeptide(L)'
;MSTTNARLLGDPDAPGVILDELLLQSWEIALRAERKADRTIVIYLTQARLFMDYCAALNSPARFDRRSVTAFLAAEHARGMAGNTVKTRFRGLHRLAAWLADEGETPTNVMAGLAQPQVQVEPPPVLTDEQLKALLKACEGTRYYDRRDM
;
A
#
# COMPACT_ATOMS: atom_id res chain seq x y z
N MET A 1 4.99 -23.55 -25.16
CA MET A 1 6.25 -23.32 -24.42
C MET A 1 6.47 -21.81 -24.33
N SER A 2 6.02 -21.16 -23.25
CA SER A 2 6.26 -19.73 -23.03
C SER A 2 6.87 -19.55 -21.64
N THR A 3 8.20 -19.56 -21.61
CA THR A 3 9.01 -19.50 -20.38
C THR A 3 9.37 -18.06 -20.09
N THR A 4 8.43 -17.28 -19.55
CA THR A 4 8.68 -15.89 -19.11
C THR A 4 8.01 -15.62 -17.76
N ASN A 5 8.26 -16.46 -16.75
CA ASN A 5 7.91 -16.16 -15.35
C ASN A 5 9.06 -16.43 -14.37
N ALA A 6 10.18 -17.00 -14.84
CA ALA A 6 11.29 -17.40 -13.98
C ALA A 6 12.21 -16.24 -13.54
N ARG A 7 12.08 -15.04 -14.12
CA ARG A 7 12.97 -13.90 -13.81
C ARG A 7 12.53 -13.05 -12.62
N LEU A 8 11.36 -13.28 -12.03
CA LEU A 8 10.87 -12.56 -10.84
C LEU A 8 11.14 -13.26 -9.51
N LEU A 9 11.81 -14.42 -9.52
CA LEU A 9 12.39 -14.97 -8.30
C LEU A 9 13.47 -13.97 -7.85
N GLY A 10 13.19 -13.27 -6.75
CA GLY A 10 14.20 -12.49 -6.02
C GLY A 10 15.43 -13.36 -5.78
N ASP A 11 16.60 -12.74 -5.75
CA ASP A 11 17.80 -13.45 -5.32
C ASP A 11 17.50 -14.09 -3.95
N PRO A 12 17.50 -15.42 -3.83
CA PRO A 12 17.13 -16.10 -2.60
C PRO A 12 18.05 -15.72 -1.44
N ASP A 13 19.28 -15.29 -1.76
CA ASP A 13 20.29 -14.87 -0.79
C ASP A 13 20.18 -13.38 -0.43
N ALA A 14 19.37 -12.60 -1.16
CA ALA A 14 19.14 -11.20 -0.82
C ALA A 14 18.34 -11.08 0.49
N PRO A 15 18.62 -10.08 1.35
CA PRO A 15 17.87 -9.85 2.57
C PRO A 15 16.36 -9.72 2.33
N GLY A 16 15.56 -10.53 3.04
CA GLY A 16 14.11 -10.49 2.97
C GLY A 16 13.46 -11.61 3.78
N VAL A 17 12.14 -11.55 3.90
CA VAL A 17 11.32 -12.50 4.65
C VAL A 17 10.04 -12.82 3.86
N ILE A 18 9.43 -13.98 4.08
CA ILE A 18 8.09 -14.25 3.54
C ILE A 18 7.07 -13.64 4.49
N LEU A 19 6.23 -12.73 4.00
CA LEU A 19 5.10 -12.24 4.78
C LEU A 19 3.97 -13.26 4.78
N ASP A 20 3.42 -13.51 5.95
CA ASP A 20 2.19 -14.23 6.15
C ASP A 20 1.31 -13.53 7.20
N GLU A 21 0.11 -14.07 7.40
CA GLU A 21 -0.85 -13.50 8.35
C GLU A 21 -0.35 -13.54 9.79
N LEU A 22 0.43 -14.56 10.16
CA LEU A 22 0.96 -14.70 11.52
C LEU A 22 1.96 -13.58 11.83
N LEU A 23 2.84 -13.28 10.89
CA LEU A 23 3.80 -12.19 11.02
C LEU A 23 3.10 -10.82 11.09
N LEU A 24 2.01 -10.62 10.34
CA LEU A 24 1.20 -9.40 10.44
C LEU A 24 0.47 -9.28 11.79
N GLN A 25 0.05 -10.40 12.39
CA GLN A 25 -0.53 -10.41 13.75
C GLN A 25 0.53 -10.03 14.80
N SER A 26 1.74 -10.57 14.71
CA SER A 26 2.86 -10.17 15.56
C SER A 26 3.16 -8.67 15.44
N TRP A 27 3.17 -8.16 14.20
CA TRP A 27 3.37 -6.73 13.96
C TRP A 27 2.22 -5.87 14.52
N GLU A 28 0.97 -6.32 14.42
CA GLU A 28 -0.17 -5.63 15.03
C GLU A 28 0.01 -5.50 16.55
N ILE A 29 0.41 -6.58 17.23
CA ILE A 29 0.67 -6.57 18.68
C ILE A 29 1.76 -5.56 19.02
N ALA A 30 2.85 -5.54 18.25
CA ALA A 30 3.93 -4.56 18.44
C ALA A 30 3.45 -3.11 18.27
N LEU A 31 2.67 -2.82 17.22
CA LEU A 31 2.11 -1.48 17.01
C LEU A 31 1.14 -1.05 18.13
N ARG A 32 0.37 -1.98 18.70
CA ARG A 32 -0.49 -1.73 19.86
C ARG A 32 0.33 -1.48 21.12
N ALA A 33 1.40 -2.24 21.36
CA ALA A 33 2.31 -2.04 22.49
C ALA A 33 2.99 -0.65 22.43
N GLU A 34 3.30 -0.18 21.22
CA GLU A 34 3.79 1.19 20.98
C GLU A 34 2.73 2.29 21.10
N ARG A 35 1.47 1.94 21.41
CA ARG A 35 0.32 2.86 21.49
C ARG A 35 0.07 3.65 20.20
N LYS A 36 0.27 3.03 19.03
CA LYS A 36 -0.19 3.61 17.76
C LYS A 36 -1.71 3.72 17.77
N ALA A 37 -2.24 4.82 17.23
CA ALA A 37 -3.68 4.99 17.10
C ALA A 37 -4.26 3.90 16.19
N ASP A 38 -5.45 3.36 16.54
CA ASP A 38 -6.11 2.27 15.82
C ASP A 38 -6.19 2.50 14.31
N ARG A 39 -6.53 3.73 13.91
CA ARG A 39 -6.59 4.11 12.50
C ARG A 39 -5.23 3.94 11.79
N THR A 40 -4.13 4.25 12.48
CA THR A 40 -2.77 4.11 11.95
C THR A 40 -2.42 2.64 11.78
N ILE A 41 -2.75 1.80 12.76
CA ILE A 41 -2.54 0.35 12.71
C ILE A 41 -3.26 -0.23 11.48
N VAL A 42 -4.54 0.11 11.30
CA VAL A 42 -5.33 -0.31 10.13
C VAL A 42 -4.67 0.13 8.82
N ILE A 43 -4.18 1.37 8.71
CA ILE A 43 -3.50 1.86 7.49
C ILE A 43 -2.27 1.00 7.21
N TYR A 44 -1.42 0.79 8.21
CA TYR A 44 -0.17 0.05 8.08
C TYR A 44 -0.40 -1.40 7.65
N LEU A 45 -1.28 -2.12 8.34
CA LEU A 45 -1.64 -3.49 7.99
C LEU A 45 -2.26 -3.58 6.59
N THR A 46 -3.09 -2.61 6.20
CA THR A 46 -3.67 -2.56 4.85
C THR A 46 -2.58 -2.46 3.79
N GLN A 47 -1.53 -1.67 4.00
CA GLN A 47 -0.45 -1.55 3.00
C GLN A 47 0.33 -2.86 2.85
N ALA A 48 0.57 -3.58 3.96
CA ALA A 48 1.23 -4.89 3.92
C ALA A 48 0.38 -5.95 3.20
N ARG A 49 -0.93 -5.98 3.47
CA ARG A 49 -1.86 -6.89 2.78
C ARG A 49 -1.96 -6.61 1.28
N LEU A 50 -2.01 -5.33 0.87
CA LEU A 50 -1.98 -4.97 -0.55
C LEU A 50 -0.71 -5.45 -1.27
N PHE A 51 0.43 -5.47 -0.58
CA PHE A 51 1.65 -6.06 -1.11
C PHE A 51 1.54 -7.59 -1.24
N MET A 52 0.99 -8.27 -0.22
CA MET A 52 0.74 -9.72 -0.29
C MET A 52 -0.21 -10.08 -1.43
N ASP A 53 -1.29 -9.32 -1.61
CA ASP A 53 -2.26 -9.50 -2.69
C ASP A 53 -1.62 -9.32 -4.06
N TYR A 54 -0.71 -8.34 -4.19
CA TYR A 54 0.09 -8.16 -5.41
C TYR A 54 0.97 -9.38 -5.71
N CYS A 55 1.67 -9.92 -4.72
CA CYS A 55 2.46 -11.14 -4.89
C CYS A 55 1.59 -12.36 -5.26
N ALA A 56 0.45 -12.52 -4.59
CA ALA A 56 -0.51 -13.57 -4.87
C ALA A 56 -1.07 -13.48 -6.30
N ALA A 57 -1.38 -12.28 -6.79
CA ALA A 57 -1.81 -12.05 -8.18
C ALA A 57 -0.75 -12.46 -9.22
N LEU A 58 0.53 -12.46 -8.84
CA LEU A 58 1.64 -12.95 -9.67
C LEU A 58 1.94 -14.44 -9.48
N ASN A 59 1.13 -15.16 -8.69
CA ASN A 59 1.38 -16.54 -8.27
C ASN A 59 2.77 -16.71 -7.62
N SER A 60 3.18 -15.72 -6.84
CA SER A 60 4.48 -15.68 -6.18
C SER A 60 4.32 -15.59 -4.65
N PRO A 61 5.21 -16.20 -3.85
CA PRO A 61 5.25 -15.94 -2.42
C PRO A 61 5.38 -14.45 -2.13
N ALA A 62 4.80 -13.99 -1.01
CA ALA A 62 4.90 -12.59 -0.57
C ALA A 62 6.29 -12.29 0.02
N ARG A 63 7.34 -12.49 -0.76
CA ARG A 63 8.73 -12.24 -0.36
C ARG A 63 8.96 -10.74 -0.23
N PHE A 64 9.06 -10.26 1.00
CA PHE A 64 9.33 -8.88 1.33
C PHE A 64 10.84 -8.63 1.35
N ASP A 65 11.35 -8.28 0.17
CA ASP A 65 12.72 -7.84 -0.07
C ASP A 65 12.71 -6.50 -0.84
N ARG A 66 13.88 -5.88 -0.99
CA ARG A 66 14.02 -4.60 -1.70
C ARG A 66 13.45 -4.65 -3.12
N ARG A 67 13.67 -5.76 -3.83
CA ARG A 67 13.30 -5.93 -5.23
C ARG A 67 11.78 -6.06 -5.39
N SER A 68 11.14 -6.90 -4.59
CA SER A 68 9.70 -7.12 -4.58
C SER A 68 8.96 -5.85 -4.17
N VAL A 69 9.44 -5.13 -3.15
CA VAL A 69 8.87 -3.83 -2.74
C VAL A 69 8.99 -2.80 -3.87
N THR A 70 10.16 -2.72 -4.51
CA THR A 70 10.36 -1.81 -5.65
C THR A 70 9.43 -2.16 -6.82
N ALA A 71 9.28 -3.46 -7.12
CA ALA A 71 8.38 -3.93 -8.16
C ALA A 71 6.91 -3.60 -7.86
N PHE A 72 6.47 -3.79 -6.62
CA PHE A 72 5.13 -3.42 -6.18
C PHE A 72 4.86 -1.92 -6.35
N LEU A 73 5.78 -1.06 -5.87
CA LEU A 73 5.61 0.39 -6.02
C LEU A 73 5.59 0.83 -7.49
N ALA A 74 6.43 0.22 -8.34
CA ALA A 74 6.42 0.46 -9.78
C ALA A 74 5.10 0.01 -10.43
N ALA A 75 4.56 -1.14 -10.04
CA ALA A 75 3.27 -1.63 -10.52
C ALA A 75 2.13 -0.68 -10.13
N GLU A 76 2.16 -0.09 -8.95
CA GLU A 76 1.15 0.88 -8.52
C GLU A 76 1.21 2.20 -9.28
N HIS A 77 2.41 2.65 -9.64
CA HIS A 77 2.58 3.76 -10.57
C HIS A 77 2.04 3.41 -11.97
N ALA A 78 2.36 2.22 -12.49
CA ALA A 78 1.89 1.77 -13.81
C ALA A 78 0.36 1.63 -13.88
N ARG A 79 -0.30 1.34 -12.75
CA ARG A 79 -1.77 1.30 -12.62
C ARG A 79 -2.43 2.68 -12.47
N GLY A 80 -1.66 3.76 -12.54
CA GLY A 80 -2.18 5.13 -12.47
C GLY A 80 -2.63 5.55 -11.06
N MET A 81 -2.11 4.92 -10.00
CA MET A 81 -2.45 5.36 -8.65
C MET A 81 -1.95 6.77 -8.37
N ALA A 82 -2.80 7.57 -7.72
CA ALA A 82 -2.45 8.91 -7.28
C ALA A 82 -1.18 8.90 -6.42
N GLY A 83 -0.32 9.92 -6.58
CA GLY A 83 0.97 9.99 -5.88
C GLY A 83 0.84 9.88 -4.36
N ASN A 84 -0.21 10.45 -3.76
CA ASN A 84 -0.44 10.35 -2.31
C ASN A 84 -0.80 8.92 -1.87
N THR A 85 -1.46 8.14 -2.72
CA THR A 85 -1.76 6.72 -2.48
C THR A 85 -0.46 5.90 -2.48
N VAL A 86 0.41 6.09 -3.48
CA VAL A 86 1.71 5.40 -3.54
C VAL A 86 2.61 5.80 -2.36
N LYS A 87 2.57 7.09 -1.97
CA LYS A 87 3.26 7.59 -0.77
C LYS A 87 2.76 6.92 0.52
N THR A 88 1.46 6.67 0.62
CA THR A 88 0.86 5.97 1.77
C THR A 88 1.31 4.51 1.83
N ARG A 89 1.31 3.83 0.68
CA ARG A 89 1.87 2.46 0.56
C ARG A 89 3.33 2.42 1.01
N PHE A 90 4.17 3.29 0.45
CA PHE A 90 5.58 3.40 0.82
C PHE A 90 5.77 3.58 2.33
N ARG A 91 5.01 4.49 2.97
CA ARG A 91 5.12 4.73 4.41
C ARG A 91 4.74 3.52 5.25
N GLY A 92 3.68 2.82 4.89
CA GLY A 92 3.27 1.59 5.59
C GLY A 92 4.32 0.49 5.48
N LEU A 93 4.81 0.24 4.27
CA LEU A 93 5.85 -0.77 4.02
C LEU A 93 7.18 -0.38 4.68
N HIS A 94 7.56 0.90 4.67
CA HIS A 94 8.78 1.36 5.34
C HIS A 94 8.69 1.20 6.86
N ARG A 95 7.51 1.36 7.45
CA ARG A 95 7.31 1.07 8.88
C ARG A 95 7.45 -0.41 9.18
N LEU A 96 6.88 -1.27 8.33
CA LEU A 96 7.04 -2.73 8.43
C LEU A 96 8.51 -3.13 8.31
N ALA A 97 9.23 -2.62 7.30
CA ALA A 97 10.63 -2.94 7.06
C ALA A 97 11.56 -2.56 8.22
N ALA A 98 11.24 -1.46 8.93
CA ALA A 98 11.96 -1.10 10.15
C ALA A 98 11.71 -2.12 11.27
N TRP A 99 10.44 -2.46 11.54
CA TRP A 99 10.09 -3.42 12.57
C TRP A 99 10.67 -4.83 12.29
N LEU A 100 10.62 -5.30 11.05
CA LEU A 100 11.21 -6.59 10.65
C LEU A 100 12.73 -6.64 10.87
N ALA A 101 13.43 -5.52 10.74
CA ALA A 101 14.85 -5.45 11.03
C ALA A 101 15.10 -5.44 12.55
N ASP A 102 14.28 -4.70 13.30
CA ASP A 102 14.39 -4.58 14.76
C ASP A 102 14.10 -5.93 15.47
N GLU A 103 13.16 -6.73 14.97
CA GLU A 103 12.83 -8.07 15.48
C GLU A 103 13.77 -9.18 14.97
N GLY A 104 14.68 -8.86 14.03
CA GLY A 104 15.61 -9.83 13.45
C GLY A 104 15.02 -10.77 12.40
N GLU A 105 13.78 -10.54 11.96
CA GLU A 105 13.13 -11.25 10.85
C GLU A 105 13.86 -11.01 9.52
N THR A 106 14.58 -9.89 9.42
CA THR A 106 15.52 -9.60 8.33
C THR A 106 16.84 -9.10 8.92
N PRO A 107 17.99 -9.41 8.30
CA PRO A 107 19.30 -8.98 8.83
C PRO A 107 19.50 -7.45 8.77
N THR A 108 18.75 -6.76 7.91
CA THR A 108 18.77 -5.30 7.76
C THR A 108 17.41 -4.81 7.29
N ASN A 109 17.13 -3.51 7.46
CA ASN A 109 15.95 -2.88 6.88
C ASN A 109 16.04 -2.89 5.34
N VAL A 110 15.25 -3.74 4.70
CA VAL A 110 15.26 -3.95 3.24
C VAL A 110 14.86 -2.71 2.43
N MET A 111 14.18 -1.75 3.06
CA MET A 111 13.80 -0.47 2.46
C MET A 111 14.76 0.67 2.80
N ALA A 112 15.84 0.42 3.54
CA ALA A 112 16.84 1.43 3.85
C ALA A 112 17.40 2.07 2.56
N GLY A 113 17.42 3.40 2.53
CA GLY A 113 17.89 4.17 1.37
C GLY A 113 17.01 4.07 0.12
N LEU A 114 15.80 3.50 0.19
CA LEU A 114 14.81 3.68 -0.89
C LEU A 114 14.29 5.10 -0.85
N ALA A 115 14.36 5.80 -1.99
CA ALA A 115 13.79 7.13 -2.12
C ALA A 115 12.27 7.06 -2.03
N GLN A 116 11.69 7.94 -1.21
CA GLN A 116 10.24 8.09 -1.15
C GLN A 116 9.71 8.55 -2.52
N PRO A 117 8.63 7.94 -3.06
CA PRO A 117 8.01 8.40 -4.30
C PRO A 117 7.65 9.89 -4.20
N GLN A 118 8.17 10.68 -5.14
CA GLN A 118 7.82 12.10 -5.23
C GLN A 118 6.37 12.22 -5.71
N VAL A 119 5.56 12.99 -4.99
CA VAL A 119 4.24 13.37 -5.46
C VAL A 119 4.45 14.49 -6.47
N GLN A 120 4.37 14.20 -7.76
CA GLN A 120 4.12 15.24 -8.74
C GLN A 120 2.67 15.69 -8.52
N VAL A 121 2.49 16.92 -8.06
CA VAL A 121 1.18 17.54 -7.95
C VAL A 121 0.77 17.93 -9.37
N GLU A 122 0.19 17.00 -10.11
CA GLU A 122 -0.66 17.42 -11.23
C GLU A 122 -1.89 18.09 -10.60
N PRO A 123 -2.15 19.39 -10.88
CA PRO A 123 -3.38 20.01 -10.43
C PRO A 123 -4.55 19.18 -10.97
N PRO A 124 -5.57 18.86 -10.16
CA PRO A 124 -6.70 18.06 -10.62
C PRO A 124 -7.31 18.74 -11.85
N PRO A 125 -7.73 17.98 -12.88
CA PRO A 125 -8.35 18.55 -14.06
C PRO A 125 -9.54 19.40 -13.62
N VAL A 126 -9.50 20.68 -13.99
CA VAL A 126 -10.59 21.62 -13.71
C VAL A 126 -11.82 21.05 -14.40
N LEU A 127 -12.85 20.72 -13.61
CA LEU A 127 -14.12 20.24 -14.13
C LEU A 127 -14.61 21.27 -15.16
N THR A 128 -14.89 20.85 -16.38
CA THR A 128 -15.49 21.75 -17.38
C THR A 128 -16.89 22.15 -16.92
N ASP A 129 -17.39 23.32 -17.34
CA ASP A 129 -18.72 23.84 -16.93
C ASP A 129 -19.87 22.84 -17.13
N GLU A 130 -19.70 21.91 -18.07
CA GLU A 130 -20.63 20.82 -18.37
C GLU A 130 -20.63 19.74 -17.28
N GLN A 131 -19.48 19.40 -16.68
CA GLN A 131 -19.37 18.48 -15.55
C GLN A 131 -19.90 19.12 -14.25
N LEU A 132 -19.77 20.44 -14.10
CA LEU A 132 -20.35 21.17 -12.97
C LEU A 132 -21.89 21.20 -13.04
N LYS A 133 -22.47 21.40 -14.22
CA LYS A 133 -23.93 21.32 -14.43
C LYS A 133 -24.48 19.91 -14.20
N ALA A 134 -23.74 18.87 -14.58
CA ALA A 134 -24.12 17.48 -14.30
C ALA A 134 -24.12 17.16 -12.80
N LEU A 135 -23.16 17.70 -12.04
CA LEU A 135 -23.08 17.55 -10.59
C LEU A 135 -24.23 18.27 -9.86
N LEU A 136 -24.57 19.49 -10.29
CA LEU A 136 -25.70 20.25 -9.73
C LEU A 136 -27.05 19.58 -10.02
N LYS A 137 -27.23 19.05 -11.23
CA LYS A 137 -28.44 18.31 -11.63
C LYS A 137 -28.60 16.97 -10.89
N ALA A 138 -27.49 16.33 -10.50
CA ALA A 138 -27.51 15.11 -9.68
C ALA A 138 -27.92 15.39 -8.23
N CYS A 139 -27.69 16.60 -7.72
CA CYS A 139 -28.10 17.03 -6.38
C CYS A 139 -29.56 17.51 -6.29
N GLU A 140 -30.26 17.73 -7.42
CA GLU A 140 -31.70 18.08 -7.45
C GLU A 140 -32.63 16.85 -7.36
N GLY A 141 -32.08 15.63 -7.29
CA GLY A 141 -32.85 14.40 -7.08
C GLY A 141 -33.47 14.35 -5.67
N THR A 142 -34.78 14.60 -5.58
CA THR A 142 -35.58 14.54 -4.36
C THR A 142 -35.60 13.16 -3.71
N ARG A 143 -34.69 12.91 -2.76
CA ARG A 143 -34.92 12.02 -1.61
C ARG A 143 -34.25 12.61 -0.37
N TYR A 144 -34.88 13.63 0.18
CA TYR A 144 -34.63 14.06 1.56
C TYR A 144 -35.45 13.15 2.47
N TYR A 145 -34.77 12.37 3.31
CA TYR A 145 -35.40 11.66 4.41
C TYR A 145 -35.99 12.70 5.37
N ASP A 146 -37.32 12.69 5.49
CA ASP A 146 -38.04 13.48 6.47
C ASP A 146 -37.69 12.98 7.89
N ARG A 147 -37.23 13.93 8.71
CA ARG A 147 -37.29 14.04 10.18
C ARG A 147 -36.61 12.99 11.07
N ARG A 148 -35.53 13.45 11.72
CA ARG A 148 -35.30 13.43 13.19
C ARG A 148 -34.55 14.75 13.51
N ASP A 149 -35.11 15.74 14.20
CA ASP A 149 -35.56 15.73 15.60
C ASP A 149 -36.80 16.61 15.90
N MET A 150 -37.85 15.99 16.44
CA MET A 150 -38.68 16.34 17.63
C MET A 150 -39.96 15.50 17.62
#